data_AF-A0AAP0MWY1-F1
#
_entry.id   AF-A0AAP0MWY1-F1
#
_cell.length_a   1.000
_cell.length_b   1.000
_cell.length_c   1.000
_cell.angle_alpha   90.00
_cell.angle_beta   90.00
_cell.angle_gamma   90.00
#
_symmetry.space_group_name_H-M   'P 1'
#
loop_
_entity.id
_entity.type
_entity.pdbx_description
1 polymer ?
#
loop_
_entity_poly.entity_id
_entity_poly.type
_entity_poly.pdbx_seq_one_letter_code
_entity_poly.pdbx_strand_id
1 'polypeptide(L)'
;MIIQPLVAEILCWQWLKVSLKKVIMVSPDRAPDRLEGKYAAMAMCWLLGNGCLFSWNSMLTVVDYYVFLFPQYHPSRILTLVYQPFALITLAILAYHEAKIDTRRRIIFGYILFFASSLLVLVLDLATSGKGGLGTFIGICVISGAFGVADANVQGGMVGDLSFMTSELIQSFLAGLAASGAITSALRLITKAAFENSKDGLRKGALLFFAISSFFEFLCVILYAFVFPKIPIVKYYRNKAASEGSKTVAADLAAGGIQMLSKEEVEKCSERFSNKQLLLQNIDYAIDMFVIYTLTLSIFPGFLSEDTGSHSLGGWYAVVLIAMYNVGDLIGRYIPLLKFFKLESRKYITAATLSRFLLVPAFYFTAKYGDQGWMIMLTSFLGLSNGYLTVCVLTAAPKGYKGPEQNALGNLLVLFLLGGIFAGATLDWLWLIGKGW
;
A
#
# COMPACT_ATOMS: atom_id res chain seq x y z
N MET A 1 12.52 21.42 -19.85
CA MET A 1 13.39 20.47 -19.14
C MET A 1 12.54 19.28 -18.68
N ILE A 2 12.19 18.39 -19.61
CA ILE A 2 11.17 17.33 -19.44
C ILE A 2 11.77 16.01 -19.96
N ILE A 3 12.69 15.39 -19.24
CA ILE A 3 13.27 14.06 -19.60
C ILE A 3 13.64 13.26 -18.33
N GLN A 4 12.81 13.27 -17.28
CA GLN A 4 13.07 12.45 -16.07
C GLN A 4 12.06 11.31 -15.81
N PRO A 5 10.74 11.43 -16.08
CA PRO A 5 9.83 10.30 -15.86
C PRO A 5 9.92 9.23 -16.96
N LEU A 6 10.27 9.61 -18.20
CA LEU A 6 10.40 8.65 -19.32
C LEU A 6 11.64 7.74 -19.18
N VAL A 7 12.68 8.21 -18.49
CA VAL A 7 13.92 7.44 -18.31
C VAL A 7 13.71 6.28 -17.33
N ALA A 8 12.84 6.43 -16.31
CA ALA A 8 12.52 5.35 -15.39
C ALA A 8 11.69 4.23 -16.04
N GLU A 9 10.71 4.59 -16.90
CA GLU A 9 9.95 3.63 -17.70
C GLU A 9 10.81 2.95 -18.78
N ILE A 10 11.67 3.70 -19.47
CA ILE A 10 12.58 3.16 -20.49
C ILE A 10 13.62 2.24 -19.84
N LEU A 11 14.15 2.60 -18.66
CA LEU A 11 15.06 1.72 -17.91
C LEU A 11 14.35 0.45 -17.45
N CYS A 12 13.09 0.53 -17.00
CA CYS A 12 12.28 -0.64 -16.63
C CYS A 12 12.05 -1.58 -17.84
N TRP A 13 11.71 -1.02 -19.01
CA TRP A 13 11.50 -1.79 -20.25
C TRP A 13 12.79 -2.33 -20.87
N GLN A 14 13.91 -1.59 -20.82
CA GLN A 14 15.22 -2.07 -21.24
C GLN A 14 15.73 -3.17 -20.29
N TRP A 15 15.45 -3.09 -18.99
CA TRP A 15 15.74 -4.16 -18.03
C TRP A 15 14.92 -5.43 -18.30
N LEU A 16 13.63 -5.29 -18.63
CA LEU A 16 12.76 -6.39 -19.03
C LEU A 16 13.27 -7.09 -20.31
N LYS A 17 13.70 -6.32 -21.32
CA LYS A 17 14.27 -6.87 -22.57
C LYS A 17 15.62 -7.57 -22.36
N VAL A 18 16.48 -7.07 -21.47
CA VAL A 18 17.77 -7.71 -21.16
C VAL A 18 17.60 -9.01 -20.36
N SER A 19 16.58 -9.09 -19.49
CA SER A 19 16.24 -10.33 -18.75
C SER A 19 15.70 -11.45 -19.64
N LEU A 20 14.93 -11.12 -20.69
CA LEU A 20 14.38 -12.13 -21.62
C LEU A 20 15.44 -12.80 -22.51
N LYS A 21 16.56 -12.13 -22.80
CA LYS A 21 17.62 -12.69 -23.66
C LYS A 21 18.59 -13.65 -22.96
N LYS A 22 18.59 -13.75 -21.63
CA LYS A 22 19.54 -14.59 -20.85
C LYS A 22 19.02 -16.00 -20.53
N VAL A 23 18.04 -16.50 -21.29
CA VAL A 23 17.30 -17.75 -21.06
C VAL A 23 17.97 -19.00 -21.67
N ILE A 24 19.05 -18.87 -22.45
CA ILE A 24 19.62 -20.02 -23.18
C ILE A 24 21.11 -20.17 -22.88
N MET A 25 21.44 -21.06 -21.95
CA MET A 25 22.59 -21.99 -21.95
C MET A 25 22.78 -22.56 -20.53
N VAL A 26 22.55 -23.87 -20.38
CA VAL A 26 22.67 -24.64 -19.13
C VAL A 26 23.85 -25.62 -19.27
N SER A 27 24.67 -25.71 -18.22
CA SER A 27 25.65 -26.78 -17.98
C SER A 27 25.44 -27.28 -16.55
N PRO A 28 25.57 -28.59 -16.27
CA PRO A 28 25.23 -29.15 -14.96
C PRO A 28 26.41 -29.04 -13.97
N ASP A 29 26.07 -29.13 -12.69
CA ASP A 29 26.93 -29.18 -11.49
C ASP A 29 27.31 -27.85 -10.80
N ARG A 30 26.36 -27.35 -9.99
CA ARG A 30 26.57 -26.63 -8.72
C ARG A 30 25.23 -26.45 -7.97
N ALA A 31 25.29 -26.22 -6.65
CA ALA A 31 24.16 -25.86 -5.77
C ALA A 31 23.25 -24.79 -6.41
N PRO A 32 21.94 -24.70 -6.09
CA PRO A 32 20.97 -23.95 -6.89
C PRO A 32 21.18 -22.42 -6.76
N ASP A 33 22.14 -21.90 -7.52
CA ASP A 33 22.61 -20.50 -7.48
C ASP A 33 21.62 -19.49 -8.10
N ARG A 34 20.44 -19.93 -8.53
CA ARG A 34 19.29 -19.06 -8.82
C ARG A 34 18.00 -19.79 -8.46
N LEU A 35 17.31 -19.33 -7.42
CA LEU A 35 15.90 -19.65 -7.23
C LEU A 35 15.15 -19.18 -8.48
N GLU A 36 14.78 -20.13 -9.34
CA GLU A 36 14.09 -19.86 -10.60
C GLU A 36 12.81 -19.06 -10.33
N GLY A 37 12.50 -18.13 -11.24
CA GLY A 37 11.30 -17.30 -11.13
C GLY A 37 11.41 -16.14 -10.12
N LYS A 38 12.58 -15.81 -9.55
CA LYS A 38 12.76 -14.63 -8.68
C LYS A 38 12.19 -13.34 -9.30
N TYR A 39 12.58 -13.02 -10.53
CA TYR A 39 12.09 -11.81 -11.20
C TYR A 39 10.60 -11.85 -11.50
N ALA A 40 10.06 -13.04 -11.85
CA ALA A 40 8.63 -13.21 -12.02
C ALA A 40 7.87 -12.97 -10.71
N ALA A 41 8.36 -13.52 -9.59
CA ALA A 41 7.80 -13.27 -8.27
C ALA A 41 7.87 -11.78 -7.89
N MET A 42 8.99 -11.10 -8.16
CA MET A 42 9.12 -9.66 -7.91
C MET A 42 8.08 -8.86 -8.72
N ALA A 43 7.94 -9.14 -10.01
CA ALA A 43 6.95 -8.48 -10.86
C ALA A 43 5.51 -8.74 -10.39
N MET A 44 5.20 -9.98 -9.99
CA MET A 44 3.89 -10.31 -9.43
C MET A 44 3.65 -9.60 -8.09
N CYS A 45 4.64 -9.57 -7.20
CA CYS A 45 4.55 -8.84 -5.93
C CYS A 45 4.28 -7.35 -6.18
N TRP A 46 4.94 -6.75 -7.17
CA TRP A 46 4.72 -5.35 -7.54
C TRP A 46 3.30 -5.10 -8.06
N LEU A 47 2.79 -5.96 -8.96
CA LEU A 47 1.43 -5.85 -9.48
C LEU A 47 0.36 -6.03 -8.39
N LEU A 48 0.55 -7.02 -7.52
CA LEU A 48 -0.34 -7.28 -6.37
C LEU A 48 -0.29 -6.13 -5.35
N GLY A 49 0.91 -5.61 -5.07
CA GLY A 49 1.09 -4.42 -4.24
C GLY A 49 0.37 -3.21 -4.81
N ASN A 50 0.40 -3.05 -6.13
CA ASN A 50 -0.36 -2.02 -6.81
C ASN A 50 -1.86 -2.17 -6.56
N GLY A 51 -2.41 -3.39 -6.76
CA GLY A 51 -3.84 -3.67 -6.61
C GLY A 51 -4.35 -3.42 -5.20
N CYS A 52 -3.52 -3.71 -4.19
CA CYS A 52 -3.88 -3.51 -2.80
C CYS A 52 -4.27 -2.05 -2.44
N LEU A 53 -3.79 -1.04 -3.19
CA LEU A 53 -4.15 0.37 -2.95
C LEU A 53 -4.69 1.08 -4.20
N PHE A 54 -4.71 0.44 -5.37
CA PHE A 54 -5.12 1.10 -6.61
C PHE A 54 -6.56 1.59 -6.54
N SER A 55 -7.49 0.73 -6.11
CA SER A 55 -8.90 1.09 -5.91
C SER A 55 -9.13 2.21 -4.90
N TRP A 56 -8.48 2.16 -3.73
CA TRP A 56 -8.56 3.21 -2.72
C TRP A 56 -7.97 4.54 -3.21
N ASN A 57 -6.77 4.50 -3.79
CA ASN A 57 -6.13 5.68 -4.37
C ASN A 57 -6.95 6.23 -5.53
N SER A 58 -7.66 5.37 -6.28
CA SER A 58 -8.59 5.83 -7.31
C SER A 58 -9.72 6.66 -6.71
N MET A 59 -10.26 6.24 -5.57
CA MET A 59 -11.30 7.01 -4.87
C MET A 59 -10.77 8.35 -4.32
N LEU A 60 -9.60 8.35 -3.69
CA LEU A 60 -8.99 9.58 -3.16
C LEU A 60 -8.59 10.57 -4.25
N THR A 61 -8.08 10.10 -5.38
CA THR A 61 -7.54 11.00 -6.41
C THR A 61 -8.65 11.71 -7.20
N VAL A 62 -9.87 11.16 -7.22
CA VAL A 62 -11.05 11.80 -7.84
C VAL A 62 -11.84 12.64 -6.82
N VAL A 63 -11.16 13.14 -5.79
CA VAL A 63 -11.76 13.97 -4.72
C VAL A 63 -12.47 15.20 -5.25
N ASP A 64 -12.01 15.81 -6.33
CA ASP A 64 -12.65 16.98 -6.94
C ASP A 64 -14.03 16.66 -7.53
N TYR A 65 -14.25 15.44 -8.01
CA TYR A 65 -15.60 14.98 -8.37
C TYR A 65 -16.49 14.80 -7.13
N TYR A 66 -15.96 14.24 -6.05
CA TYR A 66 -16.73 14.06 -4.81
C TYR A 66 -17.03 15.38 -4.11
N VAL A 67 -16.10 16.33 -4.09
CA VAL A 67 -16.33 17.69 -3.55
C VAL A 67 -17.40 18.40 -4.36
N PHE A 68 -17.42 18.22 -5.68
CA PHE A 68 -18.48 18.75 -6.54
C PHE A 68 -19.86 18.13 -6.20
N LEU A 69 -19.93 16.81 -5.95
CA LEU A 69 -21.18 16.13 -5.60
C LEU A 69 -21.65 16.34 -4.16
N PHE A 70 -20.71 16.52 -3.22
CA PHE A 70 -20.93 16.51 -1.78
C PHE A 70 -20.23 17.68 -1.08
N PRO A 71 -20.52 18.94 -1.45
CA PRO A 71 -19.78 20.11 -0.97
C PRO A 71 -19.87 20.31 0.55
N GLN A 72 -20.91 19.77 1.21
CA GLN A 72 -21.16 19.93 2.64
C GLN A 72 -20.62 18.77 3.50
N TYR A 73 -19.97 17.76 2.90
CA TYR A 73 -19.66 16.51 3.60
C TYR A 73 -18.16 16.17 3.66
N HIS A 74 -17.25 17.10 3.31
CA HIS A 74 -15.79 16.90 3.38
C HIS A 74 -15.32 15.49 2.95
N PRO A 75 -15.64 15.04 1.72
CA PRO A 75 -15.46 13.64 1.32
C PRO A 75 -14.00 13.15 1.42
N SER A 76 -13.03 14.04 1.21
CA SER A 76 -11.59 13.82 1.45
C SER A 76 -11.27 13.23 2.84
N ARG A 77 -11.90 13.79 3.88
CA ARG A 77 -11.69 13.41 5.28
C ARG A 77 -12.63 12.30 5.72
N ILE A 78 -13.93 12.41 5.41
CA ILE A 78 -14.94 11.45 5.87
C ILE A 78 -14.72 10.06 5.26
N LEU A 79 -14.42 9.95 3.95
CA LEU A 79 -14.24 8.64 3.34
C LEU A 79 -13.08 7.87 4.00
N THR A 80 -11.98 8.57 4.30
CA THR A 80 -10.82 8.01 5.02
C THR A 80 -11.19 7.61 6.44
N LEU A 81 -11.96 8.44 7.15
CA LEU A 81 -12.43 8.16 8.50
C LEU A 81 -13.40 6.96 8.56
N VAL A 82 -14.16 6.72 7.50
CA VAL A 82 -15.02 5.53 7.38
C VAL A 82 -14.19 4.30 7.04
N TYR A 83 -13.28 4.39 6.07
CA TYR A 83 -12.41 3.27 5.66
C TYR A 83 -11.62 2.69 6.84
N GLN A 84 -11.03 3.56 7.66
CA GLN A 84 -9.95 3.17 8.55
C GLN A 84 -10.37 2.31 9.77
N PRO A 85 -11.50 2.56 10.46
CA PRO A 85 -11.99 1.68 11.51
C PRO A 85 -12.24 0.25 11.01
N PHE A 86 -12.85 0.08 9.83
CA PHE A 86 -13.08 -1.25 9.26
C PHE A 86 -11.77 -1.95 8.94
N ALA A 87 -10.79 -1.23 8.37
CA ALA A 87 -9.47 -1.78 8.12
C ALA A 87 -8.77 -2.21 9.42
N LEU A 88 -8.74 -1.33 10.43
CA LEU A 88 -8.07 -1.57 11.70
C LEU A 88 -8.70 -2.72 12.50
N ILE A 89 -10.03 -2.72 12.65
CA ILE A 89 -10.75 -3.77 13.39
C ILE A 89 -10.60 -5.11 12.70
N THR A 90 -10.77 -5.15 11.37
CA THR A 90 -10.62 -6.38 10.59
C THR A 90 -9.20 -6.92 10.73
N LEU A 91 -8.18 -6.07 10.58
CA LEU A 91 -6.80 -6.51 10.71
C LEU A 91 -6.46 -6.96 12.13
N ALA A 92 -6.99 -6.31 13.18
CA ALA A 92 -6.79 -6.74 14.56
C ALA A 92 -7.33 -8.15 14.80
N ILE A 93 -8.53 -8.45 14.30
CA ILE A 93 -9.15 -9.78 14.37
C ILE A 93 -8.30 -10.81 13.61
N LEU A 94 -7.87 -10.48 12.39
CA LEU A 94 -7.07 -11.36 11.54
C LEU A 94 -5.67 -11.60 12.10
N ALA A 95 -5.01 -10.58 12.68
CA ALA A 95 -3.70 -10.71 13.31
C ALA A 95 -3.77 -11.53 14.61
N TYR A 96 -4.85 -11.41 15.38
CA TYR A 96 -5.07 -12.23 16.57
C TYR A 96 -5.29 -13.71 16.21
N HIS A 97 -6.04 -13.99 15.14
CA HIS A 97 -6.34 -15.35 14.68
C HIS A 97 -5.41 -15.87 13.57
N GLU A 98 -4.32 -15.17 13.28
CA GLU A 98 -3.44 -15.41 12.12
C GLU A 98 -3.05 -16.88 11.97
N ALA A 99 -2.59 -17.50 13.06
CA ALA A 99 -2.09 -18.87 13.05
C ALA A 99 -3.16 -19.93 12.69
N LYS A 100 -4.46 -19.58 12.75
CA LYS A 100 -5.60 -20.46 12.45
C LYS A 100 -6.23 -20.20 11.09
N ILE A 101 -5.95 -19.05 10.48
CA ILE A 101 -6.59 -18.62 9.23
C ILE A 101 -5.64 -18.88 8.07
N ASP A 102 -6.17 -19.46 7.00
CA ASP A 102 -5.42 -19.67 5.77
C ASP A 102 -5.21 -18.34 5.03
N THR A 103 -3.94 -18.00 4.76
CA THR A 103 -3.55 -16.71 4.16
C THR A 103 -4.09 -16.56 2.74
N ARG A 104 -4.16 -17.65 1.98
CA ARG A 104 -4.68 -17.65 0.61
C ARG A 104 -6.14 -17.23 0.55
N ARG A 105 -6.98 -17.85 1.40
CA ARG A 105 -8.42 -17.53 1.46
C ARG A 105 -8.65 -16.05 1.79
N ARG A 106 -7.89 -15.53 2.76
CA ARG A 106 -7.92 -14.13 3.17
C ARG A 106 -7.58 -13.21 2.01
N ILE A 107 -6.47 -13.43 1.30
CA ILE A 107 -6.03 -12.55 0.22
C ILE A 107 -6.96 -12.62 -1.00
N ILE A 108 -7.42 -13.82 -1.40
CA ILE A 108 -8.40 -13.96 -2.49
C ILE A 108 -9.70 -13.24 -2.14
N PHE A 109 -10.21 -13.41 -0.92
CA PHE A 109 -11.40 -12.71 -0.45
C PHE A 109 -11.21 -11.18 -0.53
N GLY A 110 -10.05 -10.69 -0.07
CA GLY A 110 -9.72 -9.27 -0.13
C GLY A 110 -9.72 -8.71 -1.56
N TYR A 111 -9.05 -9.35 -2.52
CA TYR A 111 -9.07 -8.88 -3.92
C TYR A 111 -10.44 -9.01 -4.60
N ILE A 112 -11.23 -10.04 -4.27
CA ILE A 112 -12.61 -10.14 -4.75
C ILE A 112 -13.44 -8.98 -4.21
N LEU A 113 -13.26 -8.63 -2.93
CA LEU A 113 -13.96 -7.52 -2.30
C LEU A 113 -13.52 -6.17 -2.87
N PHE A 114 -12.23 -5.98 -3.18
CA PHE A 114 -11.75 -4.81 -3.93
C PHE A 114 -12.43 -4.70 -5.29
N PHE A 115 -12.44 -5.78 -6.07
CA PHE A 115 -13.10 -5.83 -7.37
C PHE A 115 -14.60 -5.49 -7.28
N ALA A 116 -15.32 -6.15 -6.37
CA ALA A 116 -16.76 -5.93 -6.17
C ALA A 116 -17.05 -4.49 -5.71
N SER A 117 -16.23 -3.95 -4.81
CA SER A 117 -16.38 -2.58 -4.29
C SER A 117 -16.15 -1.54 -5.40
N SER A 118 -15.09 -1.69 -6.20
CA SER A 118 -14.83 -0.81 -7.36
C SER A 118 -15.97 -0.86 -8.38
N LEU A 119 -16.53 -2.04 -8.65
CA LEU A 119 -17.69 -2.19 -9.53
C LEU A 119 -18.95 -1.53 -8.93
N LEU A 120 -19.16 -1.66 -7.61
CA LEU A 120 -20.29 -1.02 -6.93
C LEU A 120 -20.22 0.50 -6.98
N VAL A 121 -19.03 1.12 -6.97
CA VAL A 121 -18.91 2.57 -7.18
C VAL A 121 -19.45 2.97 -8.55
N LEU A 122 -19.11 2.22 -9.61
CA LEU A 122 -19.63 2.46 -10.96
C LEU A 122 -21.15 2.28 -11.01
N VAL A 123 -21.66 1.19 -10.43
CA VAL A 123 -23.10 0.90 -10.40
C VAL A 123 -23.85 1.99 -9.65
N LEU A 124 -23.33 2.47 -8.52
CA LEU A 124 -23.94 3.54 -7.73
C LEU A 124 -23.98 4.86 -8.50
N ASP A 125 -22.89 5.25 -9.17
CA ASP A 125 -22.87 6.45 -10.02
C ASP A 125 -23.91 6.35 -11.15
N LEU A 126 -23.95 5.20 -11.84
CA LEU A 126 -24.90 4.98 -12.93
C LEU A 126 -26.35 4.99 -12.44
N ALA A 127 -26.65 4.30 -11.34
CA ALA A 127 -27.99 4.24 -10.76
C ALA A 127 -28.49 5.60 -10.26
N THR A 128 -27.60 6.42 -9.73
CA THR A 128 -27.92 7.79 -9.27
C THR A 128 -27.83 8.81 -10.41
N SER A 129 -27.42 8.41 -11.61
CA SER A 129 -27.13 9.31 -12.74
C SER A 129 -26.12 10.41 -12.37
N GLY A 130 -25.17 10.12 -11.47
CA GLY A 130 -24.21 11.09 -10.95
C GLY A 130 -24.86 12.19 -10.09
N LYS A 131 -26.08 11.96 -9.58
CA LYS A 131 -26.70 12.89 -8.63
C LYS A 131 -26.11 12.66 -7.24
N GLY A 132 -25.65 13.75 -6.63
CA GLY A 132 -25.23 13.75 -5.23
C GLY A 132 -26.41 13.57 -4.27
N GLY A 133 -26.20 13.97 -3.03
CA GLY A 133 -27.20 13.88 -1.96
C GLY A 133 -26.90 12.80 -0.93
N LEU A 134 -27.65 12.82 0.18
CA LEU A 134 -27.35 12.03 1.36
C LEU A 134 -27.31 10.51 1.10
N GLY A 135 -28.27 9.99 0.32
CA GLY A 135 -28.32 8.56 0.00
C GLY A 135 -27.10 8.08 -0.79
N THR A 136 -26.69 8.83 -1.82
CA THR A 136 -25.48 8.52 -2.61
C THR A 136 -24.22 8.61 -1.74
N PHE A 137 -24.13 9.62 -0.87
CA PHE A 137 -22.99 9.77 0.04
C PHE A 137 -22.88 8.60 1.02
N ILE A 138 -23.98 8.20 1.65
CA ILE A 138 -24.03 7.02 2.53
C ILE A 138 -23.60 5.75 1.76
N GLY A 139 -24.08 5.58 0.52
CA GLY A 139 -23.67 4.46 -0.33
C GLY A 139 -22.15 4.41 -0.56
N ILE A 140 -21.53 5.56 -0.88
CA ILE A 140 -20.07 5.65 -1.05
C ILE A 140 -19.34 5.37 0.27
N CYS A 141 -19.85 5.84 1.42
CA CYS A 141 -19.28 5.52 2.73
C CYS A 141 -19.33 4.02 3.03
N VAL A 142 -20.42 3.32 2.72
CA VAL A 142 -20.51 1.86 2.90
C VAL A 142 -19.48 1.14 2.02
N ILE A 143 -19.32 1.57 0.77
CA ILE A 143 -18.30 1.02 -0.14
C ILE A 143 -16.89 1.32 0.38
N SER A 144 -16.66 2.50 0.95
CA SER A 144 -15.41 2.88 1.62
C SER A 144 -15.06 1.93 2.77
N GLY A 145 -16.05 1.58 3.61
CA GLY A 145 -15.87 0.58 4.66
C GLY A 145 -15.51 -0.81 4.11
N ALA A 146 -16.13 -1.22 3.00
CA ALA A 146 -15.80 -2.47 2.32
C ALA A 146 -14.37 -2.49 1.77
N PHE A 147 -13.87 -1.37 1.22
CA PHE A 147 -12.47 -1.21 0.87
C PHE A 147 -11.54 -1.38 2.07
N GLY A 148 -11.91 -0.84 3.24
CA GLY A 148 -11.14 -1.05 4.47
C GLY A 148 -11.03 -2.52 4.87
N VAL A 149 -12.14 -3.26 4.79
CA VAL A 149 -12.14 -4.72 5.02
C VAL A 149 -11.25 -5.44 3.99
N ALA A 150 -11.33 -5.05 2.71
CA ALA A 150 -10.53 -5.64 1.64
C ALA A 150 -9.02 -5.42 1.85
N ASP A 151 -8.61 -4.19 2.19
CA ASP A 151 -7.22 -3.83 2.46
C ASP A 151 -6.65 -4.58 3.65
N ALA A 152 -7.40 -4.65 4.76
CA ALA A 152 -6.99 -5.44 5.92
C ALA A 152 -6.73 -6.91 5.55
N ASN A 153 -7.54 -7.48 4.66
CA ASN A 153 -7.36 -8.85 4.19
C ASN A 153 -6.10 -8.99 3.31
N VAL A 154 -5.92 -8.13 2.32
CA VAL A 154 -4.81 -8.21 1.36
C VAL A 154 -3.49 -7.74 1.96
N GLN A 155 -3.42 -6.52 2.50
CA GLN A 155 -2.18 -5.90 2.95
C GLN A 155 -1.54 -6.70 4.08
N GLY A 156 -2.29 -7.02 5.13
CA GLY A 156 -1.78 -7.83 6.23
C GLY A 156 -1.41 -9.25 5.82
N GLY A 157 -2.21 -9.87 4.94
CA GLY A 157 -1.95 -11.21 4.42
C GLY A 157 -0.66 -11.27 3.58
N MET A 158 -0.52 -10.35 2.61
CA MET A 158 0.63 -10.29 1.71
C MET A 158 1.90 -9.88 2.44
N VAL A 159 1.86 -8.85 3.30
CA VAL A 159 3.04 -8.43 4.07
C VAL A 159 3.49 -9.56 5.01
N GLY A 160 2.55 -10.26 5.66
CA GLY A 160 2.87 -11.44 6.45
C GLY A 160 3.51 -12.56 5.63
N ASP A 161 2.88 -12.97 4.53
CA ASP A 161 3.39 -14.05 3.64
C ASP A 161 4.78 -13.71 3.09
N LEU A 162 5.00 -12.47 2.65
CA LEU A 162 6.27 -12.03 2.09
C LEU A 162 7.37 -11.83 3.15
N SER A 163 7.02 -11.67 4.43
CA SER A 163 7.99 -11.44 5.51
C SER A 163 8.93 -12.62 5.75
N PHE A 164 8.51 -13.85 5.41
CA PHE A 164 9.38 -15.03 5.51
C PHE A 164 10.08 -15.43 4.21
N MET A 165 9.87 -14.68 3.13
CA MET A 165 10.50 -14.92 1.84
C MET A 165 11.83 -14.15 1.74
N THR A 166 12.02 -13.37 0.68
CA THR A 166 13.19 -12.48 0.56
C THR A 166 12.80 -11.02 0.73
N SER A 167 13.73 -10.20 1.23
CA SER A 167 13.53 -8.76 1.39
C SER A 167 13.16 -8.06 0.08
N GLU A 168 13.61 -8.57 -1.06
CA GLU A 168 13.29 -8.01 -2.38
C GLU A 168 11.84 -8.25 -2.79
N LEU A 169 11.22 -9.37 -2.37
CA LEU A 169 9.82 -9.65 -2.71
C LEU A 169 8.86 -8.75 -1.91
N ILE A 170 9.05 -8.67 -0.59
CA ILE A 170 8.29 -7.74 0.25
C ILE A 170 8.52 -6.29 -0.19
N GLN A 171 9.76 -5.89 -0.49
CA GLN A 171 10.04 -4.53 -0.97
C GLN A 171 9.39 -4.26 -2.34
N SER A 172 9.35 -5.26 -3.24
CA SER A 172 8.65 -5.12 -4.52
C SER A 172 7.14 -4.91 -4.34
N PHE A 173 6.52 -5.64 -3.40
CA PHE A 173 5.12 -5.43 -3.02
C PHE A 173 4.91 -4.03 -2.42
N LEU A 174 5.77 -3.60 -1.50
CA LEU A 174 5.71 -2.27 -0.89
C LEU A 174 5.90 -1.16 -1.93
N ALA A 175 6.78 -1.35 -2.92
CA ALA A 175 6.94 -0.41 -4.03
C ALA A 175 5.71 -0.39 -4.94
N GLY A 176 5.05 -1.54 -5.15
CA GLY A 176 3.75 -1.63 -5.82
C GLY A 176 2.68 -0.78 -5.14
N LEU A 177 2.59 -0.84 -3.80
CA LEU A 177 1.67 -0.01 -3.01
C LEU A 177 1.87 1.49 -3.30
N ALA A 178 3.11 1.99 -3.28
CA ALA A 178 3.40 3.38 -3.61
C ALA A 178 3.16 3.72 -5.08
N ALA A 179 3.50 2.79 -5.99
CA ALA A 179 3.30 2.98 -7.41
C ALA A 179 1.81 3.18 -7.75
N SER A 180 0.90 2.56 -6.98
CA SER A 180 -0.53 2.78 -7.16
C SER A 180 -0.91 4.25 -6.99
N GLY A 181 -0.35 4.94 -5.99
CA GLY A 181 -0.56 6.38 -5.77
C GLY A 181 0.02 7.24 -6.89
N ALA A 182 1.23 6.92 -7.36
CA ALA A 182 1.88 7.66 -8.43
C ALA A 182 1.14 7.49 -9.78
N ILE A 183 0.74 6.26 -10.11
CA ILE A 183 -0.02 5.95 -11.34
C ILE A 183 -1.39 6.61 -11.30
N THR A 184 -2.12 6.51 -10.20
CA THR A 184 -3.44 7.14 -10.06
C THR A 184 -3.33 8.67 -10.16
N SER A 185 -2.30 9.26 -9.56
CA SER A 185 -2.02 10.70 -9.66
C SER A 185 -1.70 11.12 -11.10
N ALA A 186 -0.85 10.38 -11.82
CA ALA A 186 -0.55 10.64 -13.23
C ALA A 186 -1.80 10.52 -14.11
N LEU A 187 -2.59 9.46 -13.92
CA LEU A 187 -3.85 9.26 -14.62
C LEU A 187 -4.85 10.39 -14.33
N ARG A 188 -4.93 10.91 -13.10
CA ARG A 188 -5.79 12.05 -12.78
C ARG A 188 -5.33 13.32 -13.47
N LEU A 189 -4.03 13.62 -13.46
CA LEU A 189 -3.48 14.78 -14.16
C LEU A 189 -3.81 14.73 -15.67
N ILE A 190 -3.62 13.56 -16.29
CA ILE A 190 -3.93 13.34 -17.71
C ILE A 190 -5.43 13.46 -17.97
N THR A 191 -6.28 12.79 -17.19
CA THR A 191 -7.74 12.83 -17.39
C THR A 191 -8.32 14.21 -17.13
N LYS A 192 -7.83 14.93 -16.11
CA LYS A 192 -8.23 16.31 -15.84
C LYS A 192 -7.90 17.22 -17.03
N ALA A 193 -6.69 17.10 -17.59
CA ALA A 193 -6.29 17.87 -18.77
C ALA A 193 -7.10 17.49 -20.03
N ALA A 194 -7.35 16.18 -20.23
CA ALA A 194 -8.05 15.68 -21.41
C ALA A 194 -9.55 16.04 -21.41
N PHE A 195 -10.19 16.12 -20.23
CA PHE A 195 -11.63 16.31 -20.09
C PHE A 195 -12.03 17.73 -19.64
N GLU A 196 -11.09 18.66 -19.43
CA GLU A 196 -11.34 20.03 -18.94
C GLU A 196 -12.40 20.77 -19.77
N ASN A 197 -12.39 20.58 -21.10
CA ASN A 197 -13.31 21.25 -22.03
C ASN A 197 -14.56 20.42 -22.39
N SER A 198 -14.78 19.30 -21.72
CA SER A 198 -15.89 18.38 -22.03
C SER A 198 -17.08 18.55 -21.08
N LYS A 199 -18.30 18.46 -21.61
CA LYS A 199 -19.52 18.36 -20.78
C LYS A 199 -19.43 17.09 -19.92
N ASP A 200 -19.63 17.26 -18.61
CA ASP A 200 -19.48 16.23 -17.57
C ASP A 200 -18.09 15.58 -17.50
N GLY A 201 -17.04 16.34 -17.81
CA GLY A 201 -15.66 15.84 -17.85
C GLY A 201 -15.17 15.20 -16.55
N LEU A 202 -15.56 15.76 -15.40
CA LEU A 202 -15.22 15.21 -14.09
C LEU A 202 -15.82 13.80 -13.88
N ARG A 203 -17.11 13.64 -14.22
CA ARG A 203 -17.82 12.36 -14.10
C ARG A 203 -17.27 11.32 -15.08
N LYS A 204 -17.03 11.69 -16.34
CA LYS A 204 -16.42 10.79 -17.34
C LYS A 204 -15.03 10.34 -16.92
N GLY A 205 -14.22 11.26 -16.40
CA GLY A 205 -12.92 10.95 -15.82
C GLY A 205 -13.02 9.98 -14.64
N ALA A 206 -13.97 10.20 -13.72
CA ALA A 206 -14.22 9.32 -12.59
C ALA A 206 -14.64 7.91 -13.02
N LEU A 207 -15.62 7.79 -13.92
CA LEU A 207 -16.12 6.50 -14.43
C LEU A 207 -15.03 5.71 -15.15
N LEU A 208 -14.24 6.36 -16.01
CA LEU A 208 -13.09 5.72 -16.67
C LEU A 208 -12.11 5.17 -15.64
N PHE A 209 -11.88 5.92 -14.57
CA PHE A 209 -10.92 5.56 -13.54
C PHE A 209 -11.37 4.34 -12.72
N PHE A 210 -12.63 4.32 -12.29
CA PHE A 210 -13.19 3.17 -11.58
C PHE A 210 -13.34 1.94 -12.49
N ALA A 211 -13.53 2.11 -13.80
CA ALA A 211 -13.50 1.02 -14.77
C ALA A 211 -12.11 0.39 -14.89
N ILE A 212 -11.05 1.22 -15.02
CA ILE A 212 -9.66 0.76 -15.02
C ILE A 212 -9.32 0.07 -13.70
N SER A 213 -9.71 0.65 -12.56
CA SER A 213 -9.52 0.05 -11.25
C SER A 213 -10.19 -1.31 -11.15
N SER A 214 -11.47 -1.42 -11.51
CA SER A 214 -12.21 -2.69 -11.46
C SER A 214 -11.54 -3.77 -12.32
N PHE A 215 -11.09 -3.42 -13.53
CA PHE A 215 -10.37 -4.37 -14.39
C PHE A 215 -9.04 -4.81 -13.76
N PHE A 216 -8.29 -3.88 -13.16
CA PHE A 216 -7.01 -4.17 -12.52
C PHE A 216 -7.17 -5.05 -11.27
N GLU A 217 -8.19 -4.81 -10.45
CA GLU A 217 -8.50 -5.67 -9.29
C GLU A 217 -8.90 -7.09 -9.73
N PHE A 218 -9.69 -7.21 -10.79
CA PHE A 218 -10.01 -8.52 -11.37
C PHE A 218 -8.75 -9.26 -11.82
N LEU A 219 -7.82 -8.56 -12.47
CA LEU A 219 -6.52 -9.12 -12.83
C LEU A 219 -5.74 -9.57 -11.59
N CYS A 220 -5.75 -8.80 -10.49
CA CYS A 220 -5.09 -9.18 -9.24
C CYS A 220 -5.67 -10.48 -8.65
N VAL A 221 -6.99 -10.68 -8.70
CA VAL A 221 -7.64 -11.96 -8.32
C VAL A 221 -7.05 -13.12 -9.13
N ILE A 222 -6.99 -12.98 -10.45
CA ILE A 222 -6.48 -14.03 -11.35
C ILE A 222 -4.99 -14.31 -11.09
N LEU A 223 -4.18 -13.25 -10.99
CA LEU A 223 -2.74 -13.36 -10.77
C LEU A 223 -2.43 -14.04 -9.43
N TYR A 224 -3.10 -13.64 -8.35
CA TYR A 224 -2.89 -14.25 -7.04
C TYR A 224 -3.42 -15.68 -6.96
N ALA A 225 -4.60 -15.96 -7.52
CA ALA A 225 -5.21 -17.27 -7.44
C ALA A 225 -4.45 -18.31 -8.28
N PHE A 226 -4.03 -17.96 -9.51
CA PHE A 226 -3.58 -18.95 -10.48
C PHE A 226 -2.10 -18.88 -10.84
N VAL A 227 -1.45 -17.71 -10.70
CA VAL A 227 -0.06 -17.51 -11.15
C VAL A 227 0.91 -17.51 -9.98
N PHE A 228 0.69 -16.65 -8.98
CA PHE A 228 1.59 -16.46 -7.84
C PHE A 228 1.99 -17.76 -7.10
N PRO A 229 1.07 -18.69 -6.79
CA PRO A 229 1.39 -19.93 -6.06
C PRO A 229 2.20 -20.92 -6.89
N LYS A 230 2.22 -20.76 -8.22
CA LYS A 230 2.93 -21.65 -9.14
C LYS A 230 4.40 -21.27 -9.32
N ILE A 231 4.82 -20.10 -8.85
CA ILE A 231 6.19 -19.61 -9.04
C ILE A 231 7.17 -20.41 -8.15
N PRO A 232 8.29 -20.94 -8.68
CA PRO A 232 9.17 -21.83 -7.94
C PRO A 232 9.73 -21.24 -6.63
N ILE A 233 10.22 -20.00 -6.65
CA ILE A 233 10.71 -19.32 -5.43
C ILE A 233 9.62 -19.17 -4.36
N VAL A 234 8.37 -18.89 -4.76
CA VAL A 234 7.23 -18.75 -3.84
C VAL A 234 6.89 -20.09 -3.21
N LYS A 235 6.86 -21.17 -4.01
CA LYS A 235 6.67 -22.55 -3.50
C LYS A 235 7.75 -22.94 -2.51
N TYR A 236 9.01 -22.63 -2.82
CA TYR A 236 10.14 -22.93 -1.95
C TYR A 236 9.97 -22.31 -0.56
N TYR A 237 9.72 -21.00 -0.48
CA TYR A 237 9.55 -20.34 0.82
C TYR A 237 8.30 -20.78 1.58
N ARG A 238 7.19 -21.02 0.88
CA ARG A 238 5.98 -21.57 1.52
C ARG A 238 6.20 -22.98 2.05
N ASN A 239 6.95 -23.82 1.33
CA ASN A 239 7.30 -25.16 1.80
C ASN A 239 8.24 -25.11 3.01
N LYS A 240 9.22 -24.20 2.99
CA LYS A 240 10.09 -23.93 4.14
C LYS A 240 9.26 -23.51 5.36
N ALA A 241 8.37 -22.53 5.21
CA ALA A 241 7.50 -22.08 6.31
C ALA A 241 6.61 -23.22 6.84
N ALA A 242 6.10 -24.10 5.98
CA ALA A 242 5.36 -25.30 6.38
C ALA A 242 6.22 -26.26 7.21
N SER A 243 7.46 -26.53 6.80
CA SER A 243 8.39 -27.37 7.57
C SER A 243 8.76 -26.77 8.94
N GLU A 244 8.66 -25.45 9.09
CA GLU A 244 8.86 -24.73 10.35
C GLU A 244 7.57 -24.62 11.19
N GLY A 245 6.48 -25.30 10.80
CA GLY A 245 5.23 -25.38 11.55
C GLY A 245 4.14 -24.40 11.11
N SER A 246 4.28 -23.71 9.98
CA SER A 246 3.25 -22.80 9.47
C SER A 246 2.05 -23.57 8.89
N LYS A 247 0.86 -23.31 9.43
CA LYS A 247 -0.40 -23.84 8.91
C LYS A 247 -1.05 -22.91 7.88
N THR A 248 -0.59 -21.66 7.79
CA THR A 248 -1.25 -20.61 6.99
C THR A 248 -1.01 -20.73 5.49
N VAL A 249 -0.01 -21.53 5.09
CA VAL A 249 0.45 -21.74 3.70
C VAL A 249 -0.12 -23.02 3.06
N ALA A 250 -0.97 -23.77 3.78
CA ALA A 250 -1.44 -25.09 3.36
C ALA A 250 -2.25 -25.04 2.04
N ALA A 251 -3.23 -24.14 1.92
CA ALA A 251 -4.02 -24.05 0.68
C ALA A 251 -3.19 -23.51 -0.50
N ASP A 252 -2.19 -22.69 -0.21
CA ASP A 252 -1.27 -22.16 -1.22
C ASP A 252 -0.33 -23.21 -1.79
N LEU A 253 0.19 -24.11 -0.94
CA LEU A 253 0.98 -25.25 -1.40
C LEU A 253 0.15 -26.22 -2.24
N ALA A 254 -1.08 -26.50 -1.81
CA ALA A 254 -2.02 -27.31 -2.59
C ALA A 254 -2.31 -26.69 -3.96
N ALA A 255 -2.53 -25.37 -4.03
CA ALA A 255 -2.70 -24.65 -5.30
C ALA A 255 -1.42 -24.64 -6.16
N GLY A 256 -0.25 -24.74 -5.52
CA GLY A 256 1.04 -24.94 -6.17
C GLY A 256 1.31 -26.38 -6.61
N GLY A 257 0.41 -27.34 -6.32
CA GLY A 257 0.57 -28.76 -6.66
C GLY A 257 1.47 -29.54 -5.70
N ILE A 258 1.70 -29.05 -4.49
CA ILE A 258 2.50 -29.73 -3.46
C ILE A 258 1.55 -30.24 -2.36
N GLN A 259 1.59 -31.55 -2.08
CA GLN A 259 0.92 -32.14 -0.92
C GLN A 259 1.82 -32.00 0.31
N MET A 260 1.26 -31.55 1.45
CA MET A 260 2.01 -31.38 2.70
C MET A 260 2.48 -32.73 3.25
N LEU A 261 3.67 -32.73 3.87
CA LEU A 261 4.18 -33.83 4.68
C LEU A 261 3.24 -34.15 5.85
N SER A 262 3.23 -35.41 6.30
CA SER A 262 2.34 -35.92 7.35
C SER A 262 2.47 -35.15 8.67
N LYS A 263 1.35 -34.99 9.39
CA LYS A 263 1.23 -34.27 10.67
C LYS A 263 2.28 -34.64 11.73
N GLU A 264 2.83 -35.85 11.70
CA GLU A 264 3.75 -36.39 12.70
C GLU A 264 5.17 -35.79 12.64
N GLU A 265 5.62 -35.24 11.50
CA GLU A 265 6.97 -34.62 11.40
C GLU A 265 6.97 -33.15 11.88
N VAL A 266 5.80 -32.49 11.88
CA VAL A 266 5.65 -31.05 12.18
C VAL A 266 5.57 -30.77 13.69
N GLU A 267 5.08 -31.71 14.50
CA GLU A 267 4.92 -31.52 15.96
C GLU A 267 6.26 -31.43 16.71
N LYS A 268 7.35 -31.94 16.14
CA LYS A 268 8.68 -31.95 16.79
C LYS A 268 9.37 -30.57 16.84
N CYS A 269 8.87 -29.55 16.14
CA CYS A 269 9.52 -28.24 16.00
C CYS A 269 8.83 -27.07 16.77
N SER A 270 7.84 -27.37 17.60
CA SER A 270 6.85 -26.40 18.10
C SER A 270 7.27 -25.58 19.34
N GLU A 271 8.41 -24.90 19.28
CA GLU A 271 8.59 -23.67 20.09
C GLU A 271 8.54 -22.47 19.14
N ARG A 272 7.36 -21.83 19.08
CA ARG A 272 7.07 -20.58 18.37
C ARG A 272 6.78 -19.50 19.43
N PHE A 273 7.36 -18.32 19.27
CA PHE A 273 7.00 -17.17 20.10
C PHE A 273 5.53 -16.77 19.93
N SER A 274 4.87 -16.44 21.03
CA SER A 274 3.53 -15.85 21.01
C SER A 274 3.54 -14.46 20.38
N ASN A 275 2.40 -14.01 19.84
CA ASN A 275 2.27 -12.66 19.29
C ASN A 275 2.65 -11.56 20.30
N LYS A 276 2.39 -11.79 21.60
CA LYS A 276 2.79 -10.87 22.67
C LYS A 276 4.31 -10.79 22.81
N GLN A 277 5.01 -11.93 22.79
CA GLN A 277 6.47 -11.97 22.87
C GLN A 277 7.12 -11.34 21.63
N LEU A 278 6.61 -11.64 20.44
CA LEU A 278 7.08 -11.03 19.19
C LEU A 278 6.92 -9.52 19.21
N LEU A 279 5.78 -9.02 19.68
CA LEU A 279 5.53 -7.59 19.81
C LEU A 279 6.46 -6.95 20.84
N LEU A 280 6.64 -7.56 22.02
CA LEU A 280 7.52 -7.02 23.06
C LEU A 280 8.99 -6.92 22.59
N GLN A 281 9.47 -7.89 21.79
CA GLN A 281 10.84 -7.86 21.24
C GLN A 281 11.02 -6.86 20.08
N ASN A 282 9.93 -6.41 19.46
CA ASN A 282 9.94 -5.53 18.28
C ASN A 282 9.07 -4.28 18.48
N ILE A 283 8.89 -3.87 19.73
CA ILE A 283 8.01 -2.76 20.08
C ILE A 283 8.52 -1.43 19.52
N ASP A 284 9.84 -1.28 19.39
CA ASP A 284 10.50 -0.17 18.71
C ASP A 284 10.05 -0.07 17.25
N TYR A 285 10.13 -1.16 16.49
CA TYR A 285 9.67 -1.19 15.10
C TYR A 285 8.17 -0.95 14.97
N ALA A 286 7.37 -1.49 15.89
CA ALA A 286 5.92 -1.30 15.89
C ALA A 286 5.55 0.16 16.17
N ILE A 287 6.18 0.80 17.15
CA ILE A 287 6.01 2.22 17.45
C ILE A 287 6.50 3.08 16.27
N ASP A 288 7.64 2.74 15.67
CA ASP A 288 8.15 3.45 14.50
C ASP A 288 7.13 3.43 13.35
N MET A 289 6.54 2.27 13.04
CA MET A 289 5.47 2.17 12.04
C MET A 289 4.26 3.03 12.40
N PHE A 290 3.79 2.96 13.64
CA PHE A 290 2.65 3.75 14.09
C PHE A 290 2.91 5.26 13.94
N VAL A 291 4.08 5.71 14.38
CA VAL A 291 4.47 7.12 14.37
C VAL A 291 4.72 7.63 12.94
N ILE A 292 5.35 6.82 12.09
CA ILE A 292 5.58 7.15 10.67
C ILE A 292 4.25 7.54 10.01
N TYR A 293 3.23 6.70 10.18
CA TYR A 293 1.93 6.91 9.53
C TYR A 293 1.05 7.92 10.29
N THR A 294 1.16 8.03 11.61
CA THR A 294 0.48 9.08 12.38
C THR A 294 0.86 10.47 11.87
N LEU A 295 2.17 10.73 11.75
CA LEU A 295 2.66 12.00 11.23
C LEU A 295 2.23 12.21 9.78
N THR A 296 2.46 11.24 8.91
CA THR A 296 2.16 11.36 7.49
C THR A 296 0.69 11.69 7.26
N LEU A 297 -0.22 10.93 7.89
CA LEU A 297 -1.66 11.06 7.68
C LEU A 297 -2.28 12.20 8.48
N SER A 298 -1.55 12.80 9.43
CA SER A 298 -1.94 14.08 10.03
C SER A 298 -1.74 15.26 9.09
N ILE A 299 -1.02 15.10 7.98
CA ILE A 299 -0.71 16.19 7.03
C ILE A 299 -1.28 15.87 5.64
N PHE A 300 -1.07 14.65 5.16
CA PHE A 300 -1.52 14.21 3.84
C PHE A 300 -2.78 13.33 3.96
N PRO A 301 -3.80 13.49 3.10
CA PRO A 301 -3.96 14.52 2.08
C PRO A 301 -4.74 15.76 2.56
N GLY A 302 -5.41 15.69 3.71
CA GLY A 302 -6.40 16.68 4.18
C GLY A 302 -5.83 18.10 4.22
N PHE A 303 -4.85 18.33 5.09
CA PHE A 303 -4.19 19.64 5.20
C PHE A 303 -3.64 20.15 3.84
N LEU A 304 -3.02 19.29 3.04
CA LEU A 304 -2.47 19.70 1.74
C LEU A 304 -3.54 20.13 0.72
N SER A 305 -4.74 19.56 0.81
CA SER A 305 -5.83 19.82 -0.13
C SER A 305 -6.72 21.00 0.25
N GLU A 306 -6.91 21.26 1.55
CA GLU A 306 -7.91 22.20 2.05
C GLU A 306 -7.32 23.38 2.82
N ASP A 307 -6.11 23.24 3.38
CA ASP A 307 -5.65 24.11 4.46
C ASP A 307 -4.52 25.08 4.10
N THR A 308 -4.03 25.03 2.85
CA THR A 308 -2.86 25.81 2.41
C THR A 308 -3.22 27.16 1.79
N GLY A 309 -4.50 27.51 1.62
CA GLY A 309 -4.94 28.80 1.07
C GLY A 309 -4.93 28.89 -0.47
N SER A 310 -4.84 30.10 -1.01
CA SER A 310 -4.89 30.36 -2.46
C SER A 310 -3.50 30.35 -3.10
N HIS A 311 -3.35 29.65 -4.22
CA HIS A 311 -2.07 29.45 -4.91
C HIS A 311 -2.21 29.69 -6.41
N SER A 312 -1.09 30.00 -7.09
CA SER A 312 -1.10 30.28 -8.54
C SER A 312 -1.51 29.08 -9.40
N LEU A 313 -1.37 27.85 -8.88
CA LEU A 313 -1.81 26.62 -9.53
C LEU A 313 -3.35 26.42 -9.50
N GLY A 314 -4.09 27.23 -8.75
CA GLY A 314 -5.56 27.14 -8.65
C GLY A 314 -6.05 25.72 -8.38
N GLY A 315 -6.98 25.23 -9.19
CA GLY A 315 -7.55 23.87 -9.07
C GLY A 315 -6.55 22.72 -9.33
N TRP A 316 -5.33 23.00 -9.78
CA TRP A 316 -4.27 22.00 -9.95
C TRP A 316 -3.42 21.80 -8.70
N TYR A 317 -3.46 22.74 -7.75
CA TYR A 317 -2.58 22.77 -6.59
C TYR A 317 -2.62 21.47 -5.77
N ALA A 318 -3.81 21.07 -5.30
CA ALA A 318 -3.98 19.86 -4.50
C ALA A 318 -3.56 18.59 -5.26
N VAL A 319 -3.88 18.50 -6.56
CA VAL A 319 -3.53 17.34 -7.40
C VAL A 319 -2.02 17.24 -7.58
N VAL A 320 -1.32 18.37 -7.75
CA VAL A 320 0.14 18.42 -7.83
C VAL A 320 0.78 18.00 -6.51
N LEU A 321 0.31 18.52 -5.36
CA LEU A 321 0.85 18.11 -4.05
C LEU A 321 0.69 16.61 -3.81
N ILE A 322 -0.48 16.04 -4.13
CA ILE A 322 -0.74 14.61 -4.00
C ILE A 322 0.21 13.80 -4.91
N ALA A 323 0.40 14.25 -6.15
CA ALA A 323 1.34 13.61 -7.06
C ALA A 323 2.78 13.64 -6.53
N MET A 324 3.21 14.78 -5.99
CA MET A 324 4.57 14.96 -5.45
C MET A 324 4.83 14.10 -4.21
N TYR A 325 3.83 13.98 -3.32
CA TYR A 325 3.89 13.03 -2.20
C TYR A 325 4.05 11.59 -2.70
N ASN A 326 3.18 11.15 -3.63
CA ASN A 326 3.17 9.78 -4.12
C ASN A 326 4.47 9.41 -4.88
N VAL A 327 5.01 10.33 -5.67
CA VAL A 327 6.31 10.16 -6.34
C VAL A 327 7.44 10.08 -5.31
N GLY A 328 7.42 10.96 -4.30
CA GLY A 328 8.35 10.90 -3.18
C GLY A 328 8.31 9.55 -2.47
N ASP A 329 7.12 9.07 -2.10
CA ASP A 329 6.93 7.77 -1.42
C ASP A 329 7.47 6.62 -2.27
N LEU A 330 7.17 6.61 -3.57
CA LEU A 330 7.68 5.60 -4.50
C LEU A 330 9.21 5.59 -4.55
N ILE A 331 9.84 6.75 -4.72
CA ILE A 331 11.30 6.87 -4.72
C ILE A 331 11.87 6.39 -3.39
N GLY A 332 11.27 6.82 -2.27
CA GLY A 332 11.66 6.45 -0.92
C GLY A 332 11.72 4.94 -0.72
N ARG A 333 10.73 4.19 -1.23
CA ARG A 333 10.69 2.73 -1.13
C ARG A 333 11.75 2.00 -1.94
N TYR A 334 12.33 2.64 -2.95
CA TYR A 334 13.43 2.07 -3.75
C TYR A 334 14.81 2.38 -3.18
N ILE A 335 14.99 3.45 -2.40
CA ILE A 335 16.29 3.81 -1.80
C ILE A 335 16.96 2.62 -1.08
N PRO A 336 16.26 1.81 -0.25
CA PRO A 336 16.87 0.69 0.47
C PRO A 336 17.39 -0.45 -0.42
N LEU A 337 17.09 -0.46 -1.73
CA LEU A 337 17.75 -1.38 -2.67
C LEU A 337 19.24 -1.10 -2.78
N LEU A 338 19.63 0.17 -2.63
CA LEU A 338 21.02 0.57 -2.54
C LEU A 338 21.51 0.29 -1.12
N LYS A 339 22.20 -0.85 -0.93
CA LYS A 339 22.64 -1.32 0.40
C LYS A 339 23.36 -0.27 1.24
N PHE A 340 24.08 0.65 0.61
CA PHE A 340 24.76 1.77 1.28
C PHE A 340 23.80 2.72 1.99
N PHE A 341 22.61 2.95 1.42
CA PHE A 341 21.58 3.80 1.99
C PHE A 341 20.56 3.00 2.79
N LYS A 342 20.72 1.69 2.99
CA LYS A 342 19.75 0.91 3.76
C LYS A 342 20.01 1.09 5.25
N LEU A 343 19.05 1.66 5.96
CA LEU A 343 19.12 1.79 7.41
C LEU A 343 18.62 0.50 8.09
N GLU A 344 19.52 -0.20 8.78
CA GLU A 344 19.17 -1.45 9.50
C GLU A 344 19.29 -1.32 11.02
N SER A 345 19.99 -0.30 11.52
CA SER A 345 20.13 -0.05 12.95
C SER A 345 18.83 0.47 13.55
N ARG A 346 18.28 -0.28 14.51
CA ARG A 346 17.08 0.08 15.28
C ARG A 346 17.14 1.52 15.81
N LYS A 347 18.25 1.88 16.47
CA LYS A 347 18.44 3.23 17.04
C LYS A 347 18.36 4.34 16.00
N TYR A 348 18.97 4.15 14.83
CA TYR A 348 18.95 5.17 13.78
C TYR A 348 17.59 5.23 13.08
N ILE A 349 16.89 4.10 12.91
CA ILE A 349 15.52 4.08 12.37
C ILE A 349 14.61 4.89 13.29
N THR A 350 14.61 4.60 14.59
CA THR A 350 13.80 5.36 15.56
C THR A 350 14.17 6.83 15.60
N ALA A 351 15.47 7.17 15.61
CA ALA A 351 15.90 8.57 15.57
C ALA A 351 15.43 9.30 14.29
N ALA A 352 15.52 8.65 13.13
CA ALA A 352 15.04 9.19 11.86
C ALA A 352 13.52 9.30 11.81
N THR A 353 12.79 8.36 12.42
CA THR A 353 11.33 8.43 12.56
C THR A 353 10.91 9.62 13.42
N LEU A 354 11.51 9.78 14.59
CA LEU A 354 11.19 10.87 15.50
C LEU A 354 11.56 12.24 14.94
N SER A 355 12.65 12.36 14.20
CA SER A 355 13.05 13.62 13.57
C SER A 355 12.03 14.12 12.53
N ARG A 356 11.21 13.23 11.95
CA ARG A 356 10.15 13.63 11.02
C ARG A 356 9.11 14.54 11.66
N PHE A 357 8.92 14.53 12.98
CA PHE A 357 7.98 15.47 13.64
C PHE A 357 8.36 16.95 13.46
N LEU A 358 9.61 17.25 13.10
CA LEU A 358 10.02 18.59 12.68
C LEU A 358 9.29 19.07 11.41
N LEU A 359 8.67 18.15 10.66
CA LEU A 359 7.83 18.50 9.51
C LEU A 359 6.54 19.21 9.93
N VAL A 360 5.94 18.90 11.08
CA VAL A 360 4.69 19.56 11.53
C VAL A 360 4.86 21.09 11.63
N PRO A 361 5.84 21.62 12.40
CA PRO A 361 6.05 23.07 12.41
C PRO A 361 6.51 23.59 11.04
N ALA A 362 7.31 22.84 10.27
CA ALA A 362 7.72 23.26 8.93
C ALA A 362 6.50 23.48 8.00
N PHE A 363 5.56 22.54 7.93
CA PHE A 363 4.33 22.67 7.16
C PHE A 363 3.46 23.83 7.65
N TYR A 364 3.33 24.02 8.97
CA TYR A 364 2.60 25.15 9.55
C TYR A 364 3.20 26.50 9.12
N PHE A 365 4.52 26.68 9.24
CA PHE A 365 5.20 27.91 8.83
C PHE A 365 5.13 28.11 7.31
N THR A 366 5.31 27.07 6.52
CA THR A 366 5.22 27.16 5.05
C THR A 366 3.82 27.52 4.58
N ALA A 367 2.76 27.00 5.21
CA ALA A 367 1.38 27.38 4.85
C ALA A 367 1.07 28.86 5.14
N LYS A 368 1.74 29.48 6.11
CA LYS A 368 1.51 30.88 6.49
C LYS A 368 2.43 31.88 5.79
N TYR A 369 3.68 31.48 5.53
CA TYR A 369 4.74 32.40 5.09
C TYR A 369 5.48 31.92 3.84
N GLY A 370 5.34 30.65 3.46
CA GLY A 370 6.05 30.05 2.33
C GLY A 370 5.27 30.16 1.03
N ASP A 371 5.99 30.03 -0.08
CA ASP A 371 5.38 29.88 -1.40
C ASP A 371 4.98 28.43 -1.72
N GLN A 372 4.27 28.25 -2.83
CA GLN A 372 3.87 26.94 -3.33
C GLN A 372 5.05 25.99 -3.60
N GLY A 373 6.23 26.50 -3.93
CA GLY A 373 7.43 25.71 -4.21
C GLY A 373 7.97 25.04 -2.94
N TRP A 374 8.01 25.77 -1.83
CA TRP A 374 8.36 25.22 -0.53
C TRP A 374 7.37 24.14 -0.08
N MET A 375 6.06 24.35 -0.31
CA MET A 375 5.05 23.35 0.03
C MET A 375 5.23 22.07 -0.78
N ILE A 376 5.50 22.19 -2.09
CA ILE A 376 5.81 21.06 -2.98
C ILE A 376 7.06 20.30 -2.49
N MET A 377 8.11 21.03 -2.11
CA MET A 377 9.35 20.43 -1.60
C MET A 377 9.12 19.65 -0.31
N LEU A 378 8.45 20.25 0.69
CA LEU A 378 8.13 19.57 1.95
C LEU A 378 7.24 18.34 1.73
N THR A 379 6.26 18.45 0.84
CA THR A 379 5.36 17.34 0.47
C THR A 379 6.13 16.18 -0.18
N SER A 380 7.08 16.49 -1.06
CA SER A 380 7.96 15.49 -1.69
C SER A 380 8.82 14.78 -0.64
N PHE A 381 9.38 15.54 0.30
CA PHE A 381 10.20 14.98 1.39
C PHE A 381 9.39 14.17 2.40
N LEU A 382 8.14 14.58 2.67
CA LEU A 382 7.19 13.82 3.49
C LEU A 382 6.96 12.43 2.90
N GLY A 383 6.70 12.36 1.58
CA GLY A 383 6.57 11.09 0.85
C GLY A 383 7.87 10.28 0.89
N LEU A 384 8.99 10.89 0.51
CA LEU A 384 10.30 10.24 0.48
C LEU A 384 10.66 9.56 1.81
N SER A 385 10.54 10.31 2.91
CA SER A 385 10.84 9.81 4.25
C SER A 385 9.86 8.74 4.72
N ASN A 386 8.57 8.84 4.34
CA ASN A 386 7.55 7.84 4.64
C ASN A 386 7.90 6.47 4.03
N GLY A 387 8.13 6.46 2.71
CA GLY A 387 8.41 5.24 1.96
C GLY A 387 9.74 4.60 2.38
N TYR A 388 10.76 5.42 2.54
CA TYR A 388 12.10 4.96 2.95
C TYR A 388 12.09 4.27 4.32
N LEU A 389 11.54 4.91 5.35
CA LEU A 389 11.52 4.34 6.70
C LEU A 389 10.58 3.14 6.79
N THR A 390 9.44 3.15 6.09
CA THR A 390 8.53 2.00 6.00
C THR A 390 9.27 0.74 5.55
N VAL A 391 10.04 0.83 4.46
CA VAL A 391 10.79 -0.32 3.92
C VAL A 391 11.92 -0.72 4.86
N CYS A 392 12.60 0.23 5.49
CA CYS A 392 13.64 -0.08 6.49
C CYS A 392 13.08 -0.91 7.64
N VAL A 393 11.92 -0.52 8.19
CA VAL A 393 11.27 -1.27 9.28
C VAL A 393 10.80 -2.64 8.82
N LEU A 394 9.99 -2.71 7.76
CA LEU A 394 9.35 -3.95 7.32
C LEU A 394 10.33 -4.99 6.77
N THR A 395 11.52 -4.58 6.32
CA THR A 395 12.57 -5.52 5.88
C THR A 395 13.59 -5.86 6.96
N ALA A 396 13.66 -5.10 8.06
CA ALA A 396 14.58 -5.36 9.17
C ALA A 396 13.93 -6.20 10.27
N ALA A 397 12.69 -5.88 10.66
CA ALA A 397 12.03 -6.49 11.82
C ALA A 397 11.84 -8.02 11.71
N PRO A 398 11.45 -8.61 10.56
CA PRO A 398 11.29 -10.06 10.46
C PRO A 398 12.59 -10.87 10.48
N LYS A 399 13.78 -10.23 10.40
CA LYS A 399 15.04 -10.98 10.32
C LYS A 399 15.33 -11.73 11.63
N GLY A 400 15.77 -12.98 11.51
CA GLY A 400 16.18 -13.81 12.65
C GLY A 400 15.05 -14.64 13.29
N TYR A 401 13.82 -14.53 12.78
CA TYR A 401 12.67 -15.32 13.22
C TYR A 401 12.36 -16.48 12.27
N LYS A 402 11.61 -17.49 12.74
CA LYS A 402 11.10 -18.57 11.87
C LYS A 402 9.94 -18.07 11.00
N GLY A 403 9.63 -18.76 9.91
CA GLY A 403 8.58 -18.40 8.96
C GLY A 403 7.20 -18.08 9.59
N PRO A 404 6.66 -18.91 10.50
CA PRO A 404 5.41 -18.58 11.20
C PRO A 404 5.47 -17.30 12.04
N GLU A 405 6.63 -17.01 12.65
CA GLU A 405 6.86 -15.82 13.48
C GLU A 405 7.03 -14.58 12.61
N GLN A 406 7.73 -14.71 11.48
CA GLN A 406 7.86 -13.67 10.47
C GLN A 406 6.49 -13.28 9.89
N ASN A 407 5.62 -14.26 9.61
CA ASN A 407 4.25 -14.01 9.15
C ASN A 407 3.42 -13.23 10.19
N ALA A 408 3.46 -13.68 11.45
CA ALA A 408 2.79 -12.97 12.54
C ALA A 408 3.34 -11.55 12.75
N LEU A 409 4.67 -11.38 12.75
CA LEU A 409 5.29 -10.08 12.93
C LEU A 409 4.95 -9.13 11.79
N GLY A 410 4.93 -9.61 10.53
CA GLY A 410 4.46 -8.83 9.39
C GLY A 410 3.02 -8.32 9.60
N ASN A 411 2.10 -9.19 10.03
CA ASN A 411 0.73 -8.79 10.36
C ASN A 411 0.65 -7.77 11.50
N LEU A 412 1.44 -7.95 12.56
CA LEU A 412 1.50 -7.01 13.68
C LEU A 412 2.03 -5.64 13.24
N LEU A 413 3.05 -5.59 12.39
CA LEU A 413 3.57 -4.31 11.89
C LEU A 413 2.56 -3.59 11.01
N VAL A 414 1.78 -4.31 10.18
CA VAL A 414 0.66 -3.69 9.43
C VAL A 414 -0.45 -3.24 10.38
N LEU A 415 -0.70 -3.93 11.50
CA LEU A 415 -1.66 -3.48 12.51
C LEU A 415 -1.26 -2.12 13.09
N PHE A 416 0.02 -1.94 13.43
CA PHE A 416 0.53 -0.65 13.91
C PHE A 416 0.55 0.42 12.81
N LEU A 417 0.84 0.04 11.56
CA LEU A 417 0.69 0.90 10.38
C LEU A 417 -0.74 1.45 10.29
N LEU A 418 -1.75 0.58 10.28
CA LEU A 418 -3.16 0.99 10.22
C LEU A 418 -3.60 1.77 11.47
N GLY A 419 -3.08 1.43 12.64
CA GLY A 419 -3.31 2.22 13.85
C GLY A 419 -2.78 3.64 13.71
N GLY A 420 -1.58 3.79 13.11
CA GLY A 420 -0.97 5.08 12.81
C GLY A 420 -1.77 5.87 11.78
N ILE A 421 -2.26 5.23 10.71
CA ILE A 421 -3.15 5.88 9.73
C ILE A 421 -4.42 6.42 10.42
N PHE A 422 -5.04 5.63 11.30
CA PHE A 422 -6.25 6.04 12.03
C PHE A 422 -6.00 7.24 12.95
N ALA A 423 -4.94 7.18 13.74
CA ALA A 423 -4.54 8.27 14.61
C ALA A 423 -4.21 9.53 13.79
N GLY A 424 -3.41 9.40 12.73
CA GLY A 424 -3.06 10.49 11.83
C GLY A 424 -4.27 11.14 11.17
N ALA A 425 -5.18 10.34 10.60
CA ALA A 425 -6.41 10.84 9.98
C ALA A 425 -7.32 11.58 10.98
N THR A 426 -7.28 11.20 12.26
CA THR A 426 -8.00 11.93 13.33
C THR A 426 -7.29 13.25 13.66
N LEU A 427 -5.96 13.24 13.76
CA LEU A 427 -5.15 14.43 14.04
C LEU A 427 -5.18 15.46 12.90
N ASP A 428 -5.42 15.02 11.66
CA ASP A 428 -5.58 15.91 10.49
C ASP A 428 -6.69 16.97 10.70
N TRP A 429 -7.73 16.64 11.48
CA TRP A 429 -8.79 17.59 11.81
C TRP A 429 -8.32 18.74 12.71
N LEU A 430 -7.22 18.57 13.45
CA LEU A 430 -6.70 19.63 14.31
C LEU A 430 -6.22 20.85 13.50
N TRP A 431 -5.89 20.69 12.22
CA TRP A 431 -5.53 21.79 11.33
C TRP A 431 -6.68 22.76 11.02
N LEU A 432 -7.93 22.32 11.26
CA LEU A 432 -9.12 23.14 11.09
C LEU A 432 -9.39 24.04 12.31
N ILE A 433 -8.77 23.77 13.46
CA ILE A 433 -9.02 24.55 14.68
C ILE A 433 -8.59 26.01 14.46
N GLY A 434 -9.51 26.94 14.72
CA GLY A 434 -9.27 28.38 14.56
C GLY A 434 -9.42 28.89 13.12
N LYS A 435 -9.71 28.02 12.16
CA LYS A 435 -10.19 28.41 10.83
C LYS A 435 -11.71 28.36 10.89
N GLY A 436 -12.35 29.52 10.97
CA GLY A 436 -13.82 29.59 11.04
C GLY A 436 -14.45 28.96 9.80
N TRP A 437 -15.00 27.77 9.97
CA TRP A 437 -15.80 27.05 8.99
C TRP A 437 -17.25 27.01 9.46
#